data_AF-Q6IZD0-F1
#
_entry.id   AF-Q6IZD0-F1
#
_cell.length_a   1.000
_cell.length_b   1.000
_cell.length_c   1.000
_cell.angle_alpha   90.00
_cell.angle_beta   90.00
_cell.angle_gamma   90.00
#
_symmetry.space_group_name_H-M   'P 1'
#
loop_
_entity.id
_entity.type
_entity.pdbx_description
1 polymer ?
#
loop_
_entity_poly.entity_id
_entity_poly.type
_entity_poly.pdbx_seq_one_letter_code
_entity_poly.pdbx_strand_id
1 'polypeptide(L)' 'MTDVLVEFPELTDPKTGGPLMHRTVLIANTSNMPVAAREASIYVGVTI' A
#
# COMPACT_ATOMS: atom_id res chain seq x y z
N MET A 1 -4.55 -7.29 -6.51
CA MET A 1 -3.78 -7.05 -5.27
C MET A 1 -2.34 -7.53 -5.42
N THR A 2 -2.11 -8.75 -5.90
CA THR A 2 -0.76 -9.21 -6.28
C THR A 2 -0.10 -8.27 -7.29
N ASP A 3 -0.83 -7.79 -8.29
CA ASP A 3 -0.29 -6.89 -9.32
C ASP A 3 0.26 -5.60 -8.72
N VAL A 4 -0.45 -5.01 -7.74
CA VAL A 4 0.03 -3.83 -7.01
C VAL A 4 1.34 -4.14 -6.29
N LEU A 5 1.46 -5.29 -5.62
CA LEU A 5 2.70 -5.66 -4.91
C LEU A 5 3.89 -5.89 -5.83
N VAL A 6 3.66 -6.26 -7.09
CA VAL A 6 4.71 -6.50 -8.08
C VAL A 6 5.07 -5.21 -8.83
N GLU A 7 4.09 -4.39 -9.19
CA GLU A 7 4.30 -3.22 -10.04
C GLU A 7 4.71 -1.97 -9.26
N PHE A 8 4.23 -1.78 -8.02
CA PHE A 8 4.55 -0.56 -7.25
C PHE A 8 6.04 -0.33 -7.00
N PRO A 9 6.85 -1.36 -6.70
CA PRO A 9 8.30 -1.21 -6.54
C PRO A 9 9.02 -0.67 -7.77
N GLU A 10 8.47 -0.92 -8.96
CA GLU A 10 9.04 -0.46 -10.23
C GLU A 10 8.64 0.98 -10.58
N LEU A 11 7.67 1.56 -9.85
CA LEU A 11 7.27 2.95 -10.06
C LEU A 11 8.35 3.91 -9.59
N THR A 12 8.68 4.90 -10.42
CA THR A 12 9.63 5.96 -10.11
C THR A 12 8.90 7.19 -9.58
N ASP A 13 9.39 7.80 -8.49
CA ASP A 13 8.92 9.08 -8.00
C ASP A 13 9.35 10.20 -8.97
N PRO A 14 8.40 10.91 -9.64
CA PRO A 14 8.73 11.96 -10.60
C PRO A 14 9.44 13.16 -9.97
N LYS A 15 9.39 13.32 -8.63
CA LYS A 15 10.02 14.44 -7.92
C LYS A 15 11.49 14.18 -7.61
N THR A 16 11.86 12.92 -7.38
CA THR A 16 13.20 12.55 -6.89
C THR A 16 13.98 11.67 -7.87
N GLY A 17 13.30 11.04 -8.83
CA GLY A 17 13.88 10.08 -9.76
C GLY A 17 14.23 8.72 -9.14
N GLY A 18 13.96 8.52 -7.85
CA GLY A 18 14.16 7.24 -7.15
C GLY A 18 12.87 6.41 -7.05
N PRO A 19 12.93 5.19 -6.51
CA PRO A 19 11.75 4.34 -6.31
C PRO A 19 10.66 5.00 -5.48
N LEU A 20 9.40 4.99 -5.96
CA LEU A 20 8.23 5.55 -5.28
C LEU A 20 7.96 4.87 -3.92
N MET A 21 8.38 3.61 -3.79
CA MET A 21 8.29 2.84 -2.56
C MET A 21 9.08 3.44 -1.39
N HIS A 22 10.12 4.24 -1.63
CA HIS A 22 10.89 4.87 -0.53
C HIS A 22 10.07 5.83 0.33
N ARG A 23 8.89 6.24 -0.15
CA ARG A 23 8.02 7.24 0.50
C ARG A 23 6.55 6.81 0.54
N THR A 24 6.28 5.52 0.38
CA THR A 24 4.92 4.97 0.33
C THR A 24 4.78 3.81 1.30
N VAL A 25 3.68 3.81 2.08
CA VAL A 25 3.28 2.66 2.90
C VAL A 25 2.05 2.02 2.26
N LEU A 26 2.10 0.71 2.03
CA LEU A 26 0.97 -0.05 1.45
C LEU A 26 0.25 -0.82 2.55
N ILE A 27 -1.04 -0.54 2.75
CA ILE A 27 -1.93 -1.32 3.61
C ILE A 27 -2.85 -2.14 2.71
N ALA A 28 -2.55 -3.43 2.61
CA ALA A 28 -3.29 -4.34 1.74
C ALA A 28 -4.49 -4.96 2.47
N ASN A 29 -5.68 -4.82 1.88
CA ASN A 29 -6.86 -5.54 2.28
C ASN A 29 -7.44 -6.31 1.09
N THR A 30 -7.65 -7.60 1.26
CA THR A 30 -8.26 -8.45 0.24
C THR A 30 -9.68 -8.85 0.64
N SER A 31 -10.49 -9.28 -0.33
CA SER A 31 -11.91 -9.64 -0.12
C SER A 31 -12.09 -10.82 0.85
N ASN A 32 -11.11 -11.74 0.90
CA ASN A 32 -11.12 -12.91 1.76
C ASN A 32 -10.53 -12.66 3.17
N MET A 33 -10.09 -11.44 3.49
CA MET A 33 -9.65 -11.09 4.84
C MET A 33 -10.82 -10.93 5.81
N PRO A 34 -10.60 -11.19 7.12
CA PRO A 34 -11.60 -10.97 8.16
C PRO A 34 -12.22 -9.56 8.06
N VAL A 35 -13.53 -9.46 8.25
CA VAL A 35 -14.26 -8.18 8.16
C VAL A 35 -13.66 -7.13 9.12
N ALA A 36 -13.35 -7.54 10.35
CA ALA A 36 -12.73 -6.67 11.36
C ALA A 36 -11.36 -6.11 10.92
N ALA A 37 -10.56 -6.90 10.20
CA ALA A 37 -9.26 -6.44 9.70
C ALA A 37 -9.41 -5.36 8.62
N ARG A 38 -10.44 -5.48 7.76
CA ARG A 38 -10.75 -4.48 6.73
C ARG A 38 -11.15 -3.14 7.35
N GLU A 39 -11.96 -3.16 8.40
CA GLU A 39 -12.32 -1.96 9.14
C GLU A 39 -11.08 -1.34 9.85
N ALA A 40 -10.33 -2.16 10.59
CA ALA A 40 -9.16 -1.70 11.34
C ALA A 40 -8.09 -1.06 10.43
N SER A 41 -7.93 -1.57 9.22
CA SER A 41 -6.91 -1.11 8.27
C SER A 41 -7.01 0.37 7.89
N ILE A 42 -8.22 0.94 7.88
CA ILE A 42 -8.45 2.35 7.56
C ILE A 42 -7.89 3.22 8.69
N TYR A 43 -8.18 2.85 9.94
CA TYR A 43 -7.68 3.57 11.10
C TYR A 43 -6.16 3.47 11.21
N VAL A 44 -5.58 2.31 10.90
CA VAL A 44 -4.13 2.15 10.80
C VAL A 44 -3.56 3.10 9.74
N GLY A 45 -4.18 3.15 8.56
CA GLY A 45 -3.72 4.01 7.46
C GLY A 45 -3.82 5.50 7.71
N VAL A 46 -4.80 5.95 8.49
CA VAL A 46 -4.91 7.36 8.90
C VAL A 46 -3.93 7.72 10.02
N THR A 47 -3.54 6.74 10.83
CA THR A 47 -2.64 6.96 11.99
C THR A 47 -1.17 7.03 11.57
N ILE A 48 -0.78 6.30 10.52
CA ILE A 48 0.57 6.30 9.92
C ILE A 48 0.76 7.56 9.06
#